data_AF-A0A6P3YAD1-F1
#
_entry.id   AF-A0A6P3YAD1-F1
#
_cell.length_a   1.000
_cell.length_b   1.000
_cell.length_c   1.000
_cell.angle_alpha   90.00
_cell.angle_beta   90.00
_cell.angle_gamma   90.00
#
_symmetry.space_group_name_H-M   'P 1'
#
loop_
_entity.id
_entity.type
_entity.pdbx_description
1 polymer ?
#
loop_
_entity_poly.entity_id
_entity_poly.type
_entity_poly.pdbx_seq_one_letter_code
_entity_poly.pdbx_strand_id
1 'polypeptide(L)'
;MLVPPDMLASHNRMRYQFNKYFTERVMNRKSQVAKTIQEVCRVVQDVLKEVEVQEPRFISSLTDYNGRFDGLDVISPTEFEIVIYLNQMGVLNFVDDGTLPGCAVLK
;
A
#
# COMPACT_ATOMS: atom_id res chain seq x y z
N MET A 1 -15.06 -35.47 -20.58
CA MET A 1 -13.63 -35.55 -20.95
C MET A 1 -12.83 -35.72 -19.67
N LEU A 2 -12.21 -36.88 -19.48
CA LEU A 2 -11.30 -37.12 -18.36
C LEU A 2 -9.98 -36.41 -18.68
N VAL A 3 -9.53 -35.54 -17.78
CA VAL A 3 -8.24 -34.84 -17.94
C VAL A 3 -7.13 -35.90 -17.91
N PRO A 4 -6.17 -35.88 -18.87
CA PRO A 4 -5.09 -36.85 -18.91
C PRO A 4 -4.31 -36.89 -17.57
N PRO A 5 -3.94 -38.08 -17.06
CA PRO A 5 -3.23 -38.23 -15.79
C PRO A 5 -1.93 -37.40 -15.71
N ASP A 6 -1.22 -37.26 -16.83
CA ASP A 6 0.01 -36.47 -16.92
C ASP A 6 -0.24 -34.96 -16.71
N MET A 7 -1.39 -34.46 -17.17
CA MET A 7 -1.81 -33.07 -16.91
C MET A 7 -2.13 -32.85 -15.43
N LEU A 8 -2.73 -33.84 -14.76
CA LEU A 8 -3.01 -33.78 -13.32
C LEU A 8 -1.72 -33.80 -12.49
N ALA A 9 -0.74 -34.62 -12.88
CA ALA A 9 0.56 -34.68 -12.21
C ALA A 9 1.36 -33.38 -12.37
N SER A 10 1.38 -32.80 -13.58
CA SER A 10 2.01 -31.50 -13.86
C SER A 10 1.38 -30.37 -13.03
N HIS A 11 0.05 -30.31 -12.97
CA HIS A 11 -0.70 -29.33 -12.19
C HIS A 11 -0.42 -29.43 -10.68
N ASN A 12 -0.35 -30.64 -10.14
CA ASN A 12 -0.04 -30.87 -8.73
C ASN A 12 1.40 -30.47 -8.38
N ARG A 13 2.37 -30.76 -9.27
CA ARG A 13 3.76 -30.33 -9.10
C ARG A 13 3.89 -28.81 -9.13
N MET A 14 3.19 -28.16 -10.03
CA MET A 14 3.15 -26.69 -10.13
C MET A 14 2.59 -26.06 -8.85
N ARG A 15 1.45 -26.55 -8.35
CA ARG A 15 0.85 -26.09 -7.09
C ARG A 15 1.81 -26.22 -5.91
N TYR A 16 2.51 -27.35 -5.81
CA TYR A 16 3.51 -27.55 -4.77
C TYR A 16 4.62 -26.48 -4.84
N GLN A 17 5.17 -26.22 -6.03
CA GLN A 17 6.22 -25.21 -6.20
C GLN A 17 5.73 -23.79 -5.90
N PHE A 18 4.50 -23.44 -6.28
CA PHE A 18 3.91 -22.14 -5.92
C PHE A 18 3.76 -21.97 -4.42
N ASN A 19 3.23 -22.98 -3.72
CA ASN A 19 3.10 -22.93 -2.27
C ASN A 19 4.47 -22.82 -1.59
N LYS A 20 5.47 -23.56 -2.07
CA LYS A 20 6.84 -23.46 -1.58
C LYS A 20 7.40 -22.05 -1.78
N TYR A 21 7.28 -21.49 -3.00
CA TYR A 21 7.74 -20.14 -3.29
C TYR A 21 7.03 -19.08 -2.45
N PHE A 22 5.71 -19.22 -2.24
CA PHE A 22 4.96 -18.32 -1.39
C PHE A 22 5.49 -18.35 0.06
N THR A 23 5.62 -19.54 0.64
CA THR A 23 6.04 -19.70 2.03
C THR A 23 7.51 -19.29 2.26
N GLU A 24 8.40 -19.51 1.29
CA GLU A 24 9.82 -19.20 1.44
C GLU A 24 10.18 -17.78 1.00
N ARG A 25 9.69 -17.33 -0.17
CA ARG A 25 10.09 -16.06 -0.79
C ARG A 25 9.09 -14.94 -0.47
N VAL A 26 7.80 -15.18 -0.67
CA VAL A 26 6.78 -14.13 -0.47
C VAL A 26 6.63 -13.79 1.01
N MET A 27 6.59 -14.79 1.90
CA MET A 27 6.52 -14.54 3.34
C MET A 27 7.76 -13.85 3.89
N ASN A 28 8.96 -14.23 3.41
CA ASN A 28 10.19 -13.53 3.81
C ASN A 28 10.16 -12.06 3.36
N ARG A 29 9.76 -11.79 2.10
CA ARG A 29 9.56 -10.41 1.61
C ARG A 29 8.55 -9.64 2.46
N LYS A 30 7.40 -10.24 2.77
CA LYS A 30 6.37 -9.63 3.63
C LYS A 30 6.92 -9.26 5.00
N SER A 31 7.69 -10.16 5.63
CA SER A 31 8.29 -9.91 6.94
C SER A 31 9.32 -8.79 6.90
N GLN A 32 10.19 -8.77 5.88
CA GLN A 32 11.19 -7.72 5.71
C GLN A 32 10.53 -6.36 5.48
N VAL A 33 9.59 -6.28 4.54
CA VAL A 33 8.86 -5.05 4.21
C VAL A 33 8.08 -4.55 5.43
N ALA A 34 7.43 -5.43 6.21
CA ALA A 34 6.71 -5.03 7.41
C ALA A 34 7.62 -4.36 8.46
N LYS A 35 8.87 -4.85 8.62
CA LYS A 35 9.85 -4.21 9.51
C LYS A 35 10.25 -2.83 9.00
N THR A 36 10.53 -2.73 7.70
CA THR A 36 10.89 -1.45 7.06
C THR A 36 9.75 -0.43 7.17
N ILE A 37 8.49 -0.87 6.99
CA ILE A 37 7.32 0.00 7.16
C ILE A 37 7.28 0.61 8.56
N GLN A 38 7.53 -0.18 9.61
CA GLN A 38 7.52 0.34 10.99
C GLN A 38 8.57 1.43 11.20
N GLU A 39 9.77 1.26 10.61
CA GLU A 39 10.84 2.26 10.68
C GLU A 39 10.48 3.53 9.89
N VAL A 40 9.99 3.38 8.66
CA VAL A 40 9.58 4.49 7.79
C VAL A 40 8.43 5.28 8.41
N CYS A 41 7.38 4.60 8.88
CA CYS A 41 6.23 5.26 9.48
C CYS A 41 6.59 6.07 10.71
N ARG A 42 7.53 5.57 11.53
CA ARG A 42 8.01 6.33 12.70
C ARG A 42 8.66 7.65 12.29
N VAL A 43 9.57 7.61 11.31
CA VAL A 43 10.22 8.82 10.78
C VAL A 43 9.20 9.79 10.19
N VAL A 44 8.24 9.27 9.42
CA VAL A 44 7.20 10.10 8.80
C VAL A 44 6.29 10.73 9.86
N GLN A 45 5.90 10.01 10.90
CA GLN A 45 5.11 10.57 12.02
C GLN A 45 5.86 11.70 12.73
N ASP A 46 7.17 11.55 12.98
CA ASP A 46 7.98 12.59 13.61
C ASP A 46 8.06 13.85 12.72
N VAL A 47 8.25 13.68 11.41
CA VAL A 47 8.25 14.79 10.45
C VAL A 47 6.89 15.48 10.39
N LEU A 48 5.79 14.71 10.28
CA LEU A 48 4.44 15.27 10.19
C LEU A 48 4.04 16.02 11.45
N LYS A 49 4.51 15.59 12.62
CA LYS A 49 4.28 16.31 13.87
C LYS A 49 4.93 17.70 13.87
N GLU A 50 6.14 17.83 13.33
CA GLU A 50 6.79 19.13 13.19
C GLU A 50 6.08 20.01 12.15
N VAL A 51 5.62 19.40 11.05
CA VAL A 51 4.80 20.11 10.04
C VAL A 51 3.50 20.63 10.66
N GLU A 52 2.82 19.83 11.49
CA GLU A 52 1.57 20.22 12.14
C GLU A 52 1.75 21.40 13.12
N VAL A 53 2.91 21.49 13.79
CA VAL A 53 3.25 22.63 14.66
C VAL A 53 3.33 23.94 13.86
N GLN A 54 3.85 23.88 12.63
CA GLN A 54 4.03 25.05 11.77
C GLN A 54 2.78 25.36 10.94
N GLU A 55 2.06 24.32 10.50
CA GLU A 55 0.84 24.40 9.70
C GLU A 55 -0.21 23.39 10.21
N PRO A 56 -1.11 23.80 11.13
CA PRO A 56 -2.04 22.91 11.84
C PRO A 56 -3.14 22.30 10.94
N ARG A 57 -3.14 22.64 9.64
CA ARG A 57 -4.03 22.05 8.64
C ARG A 57 -3.52 20.71 8.12
N PHE A 58 -2.21 20.45 8.24
CA PHE A 58 -1.58 19.20 7.84
C PHE A 58 -1.53 18.23 9.03
N ILE A 59 -2.72 17.74 9.43
CA ILE A 59 -2.84 16.74 10.48
C ILE A 59 -2.44 15.38 9.92
N SER A 60 -1.62 14.64 10.66
CA SER A 60 -1.21 13.30 10.25
C SER A 60 -2.40 12.33 10.23
N SER A 61 -2.73 11.80 9.05
CA SER A 61 -3.69 10.69 8.89
C SER A 61 -3.04 9.30 9.04
N LEU A 62 -1.72 9.25 9.24
CA LEU A 62 -0.94 8.02 9.28
C LEU A 62 -1.13 7.30 10.63
N THR A 63 -2.14 6.43 10.68
CA THR A 63 -2.53 5.67 11.87
C THR A 63 -2.18 4.18 11.73
N ASP A 64 -1.63 3.58 12.78
CA ASP A 64 -1.34 2.15 12.83
C ASP A 64 -2.55 1.37 13.35
N TYR A 65 -3.03 0.42 12.55
CA TYR A 65 -4.00 -0.59 12.95
C TYR A 65 -3.41 -1.99 12.76
N ASN A 66 -2.88 -2.56 13.84
CA ASN A 66 -2.30 -3.91 13.88
C ASN A 66 -1.17 -4.14 12.84
N GLY A 67 -0.28 -3.16 12.67
CA GLY A 67 0.84 -3.19 11.72
C GLY A 67 0.44 -2.87 10.29
N ARG A 68 -0.77 -2.35 10.08
CA ARG A 68 -1.22 -1.79 8.80
C ARG A 68 -1.48 -0.31 8.98
N PHE A 69 -0.90 0.48 8.09
CA PHE A 69 -1.06 1.93 8.09
C PHE A 69 -2.05 2.33 7.02
N ASP A 70 -3.07 3.10 7.39
CA ASP A 70 -4.03 3.60 6.41
C ASP A 70 -3.36 4.63 5.49
N GLY A 71 -3.68 4.57 4.20
CA GLY A 71 -3.05 5.38 3.16
C GLY A 71 -1.58 5.05 2.84
N LEU A 72 -1.02 3.94 3.35
CA LEU A 72 0.34 3.49 3.00
C LEU A 72 0.30 2.42 1.92
N ASP A 73 1.02 2.66 0.82
CA ASP A 73 1.23 1.71 -0.27
C ASP A 73 2.71 1.35 -0.43
N VAL A 74 2.96 0.07 -0.71
CA VAL A 74 4.31 -0.46 -0.97
C VAL A 74 4.52 -0.56 -2.48
N ILE A 75 5.31 0.36 -3.03
CA ILE A 75 5.64 0.38 -4.47
C ILE A 75 6.77 -0.61 -4.75
N SER A 76 7.82 -0.59 -3.92
CA SER A 76 8.95 -1.51 -4.00
C SER A 76 9.50 -1.83 -2.60
N PRO A 77 10.46 -2.76 -2.44
CA PRO A 77 11.02 -3.06 -1.12
C PRO A 77 11.61 -1.87 -0.36
N THR A 78 11.92 -0.78 -1.08
CA THR A 78 12.56 0.43 -0.56
C THR A 78 11.80 1.71 -0.91
N GLU A 79 10.66 1.63 -1.58
CA GLU A 79 9.86 2.78 -2.00
C GLU A 79 8.43 2.61 -1.51
N PHE A 80 7.94 3.64 -0.83
CA PHE A 80 6.64 3.65 -0.18
C PHE A 80 5.93 4.95 -0.54
N GLU A 81 4.63 4.86 -0.76
CA GLU A 81 3.75 6.00 -0.95
C GLU A 81 2.88 6.14 0.29
N ILE A 82 2.77 7.36 0.82
CA ILE A 82 1.93 7.67 1.97
C ILE A 82 1.00 8.80 1.58
N VAL A 83 -0.29 8.47 1.51
CA VAL A 83 -1.37 9.42 1.22
C VAL A 83 -1.79 10.10 2.51
N ILE A 84 -1.61 11.42 2.57
CA ILE A 84 -2.07 12.25 3.69
C ILE A 84 -3.45 12.80 3.35
N TYR A 85 -4.46 12.36 4.11
CA TYR A 85 -5.82 12.85 3.93
C TYR A 85 -6.00 14.18 4.64
N LEU A 86 -6.28 15.22 3.87
CA LEU A 86 -6.51 16.56 4.40
C LEU A 86 -7.98 16.71 4.84
N ASN A 87 -8.19 17.43 5.94
CA ASN A 87 -9.53 17.83 6.35
C ASN A 87 -10.13 18.78 5.32
N GLN A 88 -11.35 18.50 4.87
CA GLN A 88 -12.06 19.32 3.91
C GLN A 88 -13.43 19.73 4.44
N MET A 89 -13.83 20.97 4.16
CA MET A 89 -15.16 21.51 4.50
C MET A 89 -16.28 21.05 3.55
N GLY A 90 -15.96 20.22 2.53
CA GLY A 90 -16.92 19.69 1.56
C GLY A 90 -17.50 20.72 0.56
N VAL A 91 -16.87 21.89 0.41
CA VAL A 91 -17.40 23.01 -0.41
C VAL A 91 -16.92 22.95 -1.87
N LEU A 92 -15.93 22.11 -2.18
CA LEU A 92 -15.41 21.97 -3.55
C LEU A 92 -16.14 20.84 -4.27
N ASN A 93 -16.50 21.09 -5.52
CA ASN A 93 -17.07 20.09 -6.41
C ASN A 93 -15.94 19.33 -7.12
N PHE A 94 -16.10 18.02 -7.24
CA PHE A 94 -15.27 17.20 -8.10
C PHE A 94 -15.71 17.40 -9.56
N VAL A 95 -14.78 17.85 -10.40
CA VAL A 95 -15.01 18.10 -11.83
C VAL A 95 -14.05 17.22 -12.64
N ASP A 96 -14.61 16.27 -13.38
CA ASP A 96 -13.91 15.49 -14.40
C ASP A 96 -14.45 15.91 -15.78
N ASP A 97 -13.69 16.74 -16.47
CA ASP A 97 -14.01 17.28 -17.80
C ASP A 97 -13.30 16.51 -18.93
N GLY A 98 -12.58 15.43 -18.60
CA GLY A 98 -11.85 14.61 -19.57
C GLY A 98 -10.62 15.29 -20.20
N THR A 99 -10.19 16.44 -19.69
CA THR A 99 -9.04 17.18 -20.26
C THR A 99 -7.71 16.52 -19.93
N LEU A 100 -7.57 15.92 -18.75
CA LEU A 100 -6.41 15.14 -18.35
C LEU A 100 -6.83 13.72 -17.91
N PRO A 101 -6.38 12.66 -18.61
CA PRO A 101 -6.76 11.29 -18.26
C PRO A 101 -6.15 10.90 -16.90
N GLY A 102 -6.99 10.41 -15.99
CA GLY A 102 -6.58 10.02 -14.64
C GLY A 102 -6.39 11.19 -13.67
N CYS A 103 -6.74 12.42 -14.07
CA CYS A 103 -6.75 13.59 -13.20
C CYS A 103 -8.15 14.20 -13.12
N ALA A 104 -8.38 15.02 -12.10
CA ALA A 104 -9.61 15.77 -11.91
C ALA A 104 -9.31 17.10 -11.23
N VAL A 105 -10.28 18.01 -11.25
CA VAL A 105 -10.16 19.34 -10.64
C VAL A 105 -11.19 19.48 -9.51
N LEU A 106 -10.80 20.17 -8.43
CA LEU A 106 -11.71 20.57 -7.35
C LEU A 106 -12.04 22.06 -7.49
N LYS A 107 -13.33 22.40 -7.66
CA LYS A 107 -13.82 23.77 -7.90
C LYS A 107 -14.92 24.21 -6.94
#